data_AF-A0A9E3H5G9-F1
#
_entry.id   AF-A0A9E3H5G9-F1
#
_cell.length_a   1.000
_cell.length_b   1.000
_cell.length_c   1.000
_cell.angle_alpha   90.00
_cell.angle_beta   90.00
_cell.angle_gamma   90.00
#
_symmetry.space_group_name_H-M   'P 1'
#
loop_
_entity.id
_entity.type
_entity.pdbx_description
1 polymer ?
#
loop_
_entity_poly.entity_id
_entity_poly.type
_entity_poly.pdbx_seq_one_letter_code
_entity_poly.pdbx_strand_id
1 'polypeptide(L)'
;MVIFNSDRSCSDHLLPKSNWRSQILKRIEKMVDRDNDSYPDNLLSQTFKLFYDSVQASFADVQRQKAESSNKSLNQRQNNAIDIKVVNLIQWAKGRLVTLPEVPSLWHQVAVALMILTGRRQSEIMSSAKFSPVGSDSYVEFSGQLKRHDGETVGAYEIPALANSAEAVIAGLQWLEDNNKRVAPVDQSYQSQQAAVMQQKLTTPIALLVILMKLKLFAAKVSDRPQLHPPRRSALLKSRSTDLLD
;
A
#
# COMPACT_ATOMS: atom_id res chain seq x y z
N MET A 1 -10.31 29.80 25.87
CA MET A 1 -9.06 29.21 25.32
C MET A 1 -8.85 27.88 26.01
N VAL A 2 -9.35 26.79 25.44
CA VAL A 2 -9.26 25.44 26.04
C VAL A 2 -8.00 24.78 25.50
N ILE A 3 -7.06 24.51 26.40
CA ILE A 3 -5.80 23.84 26.09
C ILE A 3 -6.05 22.33 26.15
N PHE A 4 -5.93 21.63 25.02
CA PHE A 4 -5.96 20.18 24.97
C PHE A 4 -4.59 19.64 25.43
N ASN A 5 -4.54 19.03 26.62
CA ASN A 5 -3.38 18.26 27.07
C ASN A 5 -3.24 16.99 26.21
N SER A 6 -2.15 16.91 25.47
CA SER A 6 -1.76 15.79 24.62
C SER A 6 -0.85 14.83 25.37
N ASP A 7 -1.41 14.07 26.32
CA ASP A 7 -0.75 12.89 26.86
C ASP A 7 -1.54 11.65 26.46
N ARG A 8 -1.08 10.99 25.39
CA ARG A 8 -1.40 9.59 25.10
C ARG A 8 -0.18 8.90 24.51
N SER A 9 0.39 7.96 25.25
CA SER A 9 1.14 6.86 24.66
C SER A 9 0.16 6.10 23.75
N CYS A 10 0.32 6.29 22.45
CA CYS A 10 -0.48 5.60 21.45
C CYS A 10 0.27 4.33 21.08
N SER A 11 -0.09 3.23 21.72
CA SER A 11 0.20 1.90 21.18
C SER A 11 -0.51 1.81 19.83
N ASP A 12 0.24 1.65 18.75
CA ASP A 12 -0.21 1.53 17.37
C ASP A 12 -1.07 0.26 17.18
N HIS A 13 -2.29 0.26 17.72
CA HIS A 13 -3.37 -0.49 17.12
C HIS A 13 -3.78 0.25 15.86
N LEU A 14 -3.18 -0.16 14.74
CA LEU A 14 -3.62 0.14 13.39
C LEU A 14 -5.12 -0.16 13.31
N LEU A 15 -5.92 0.88 13.52
CA LEU A 15 -7.35 0.83 13.23
C LEU A 15 -7.47 0.32 11.79
N PRO A 16 -8.31 -0.70 11.53
CA PRO A 16 -8.54 -1.15 10.17
C PRO A 16 -8.89 0.07 9.32
N LYS A 17 -8.44 0.09 8.06
CA LYS A 17 -8.73 1.16 7.07
C LYS A 17 -10.24 1.36 6.79
N SER A 18 -11.13 0.86 7.65
CA SER A 18 -12.57 1.07 7.63
C SER A 18 -12.91 2.47 8.15
N ASN A 19 -13.16 3.36 7.20
CA ASN A 19 -13.99 4.55 7.36
C ASN A 19 -13.79 5.39 8.65
N TRP A 20 -12.55 5.74 8.97
CA TRP A 20 -12.21 6.61 10.10
C TRP A 20 -12.98 7.94 10.07
N ARG A 21 -13.34 8.43 8.88
CA ARG A 21 -14.11 9.67 8.67
C ARG A 21 -15.49 9.57 9.28
N SER A 22 -16.26 8.54 8.94
CA SER A 22 -17.56 8.32 9.57
C SER A 22 -17.44 8.00 11.06
N GLN A 23 -16.35 7.36 11.50
CA GLN A 23 -16.13 7.13 12.93
C GLN A 23 -15.92 8.44 13.71
N ILE A 24 -15.16 9.38 13.16
CA ILE A 24 -14.96 10.71 13.77
C ILE A 24 -16.28 11.47 13.81
N LEU A 25 -17.01 11.54 12.69
CA LEU A 25 -18.29 12.25 12.65
C LEU A 25 -19.30 11.68 13.66
N LYS A 26 -19.42 10.34 13.74
CA LYS A 26 -20.26 9.66 14.74
C LYS A 26 -19.80 9.94 16.18
N ARG A 27 -18.50 10.12 16.41
CA ARG A 27 -17.98 10.46 17.74
C ARG A 27 -18.32 11.89 18.14
N ILE A 28 -18.23 12.82 17.19
CA ILE A 28 -18.62 14.22 17.41
C ILE A 28 -20.13 14.31 17.63
N GLU A 29 -20.93 13.59 16.84
CA GLU A 29 -22.38 13.47 17.00
C GLU A 29 -22.76 13.03 18.43
N LYS A 30 -22.14 11.95 18.94
CA LYS A 30 -22.34 11.49 20.32
C LYS A 30 -21.92 12.50 21.41
N MET A 31 -21.00 13.42 21.10
CA MET A 31 -20.62 14.49 22.04
C MET A 31 -21.66 15.61 21.99
N VAL A 32 -22.12 15.95 20.79
CA VAL A 32 -23.20 16.92 20.56
C VAL A 32 -24.48 16.48 21.24
N ASP A 33 -24.90 15.22 21.05
CA ASP A 33 -26.14 14.69 21.65
C ASP A 33 -26.12 14.75 23.18
N ARG A 34 -24.96 14.50 23.79
CA ARG A 34 -24.78 14.54 25.25
C ARG A 34 -24.95 15.95 25.82
N ASP A 35 -24.45 16.94 25.10
CA ASP A 35 -24.40 18.32 25.57
C ASP A 35 -25.62 19.12 25.09
N ASN A 36 -26.44 18.57 24.18
CA ASN A 36 -27.53 19.28 23.50
C ASN A 36 -28.59 19.83 24.47
N ASP A 37 -28.91 19.12 25.56
CA ASP A 37 -29.87 19.58 26.57
C ASP A 37 -29.43 20.87 27.29
N SER A 38 -28.13 21.22 27.21
CA SER A 38 -27.58 22.46 27.77
C SER A 38 -27.79 23.68 26.88
N TYR A 39 -28.34 23.50 25.68
CA TYR A 39 -28.55 24.57 24.70
C TYR A 39 -30.02 24.70 24.33
N PRO A 40 -30.58 25.92 24.28
CA PRO A 40 -31.98 26.12 23.90
C PRO A 40 -32.23 25.67 22.45
N ASP A 41 -33.47 25.24 22.21
CA ASP A 41 -34.00 24.94 20.87
C ASP A 41 -33.18 23.92 20.03
N ASN A 42 -32.41 23.05 20.69
CA ASN A 42 -31.52 22.09 20.02
C ASN A 42 -30.49 22.77 19.09
N LEU A 43 -30.07 24.01 19.40
CA LEU A 43 -29.17 24.81 18.56
C LEU A 43 -27.87 24.08 18.23
N LEU A 44 -27.33 23.31 19.20
CA LEU A 44 -26.09 22.56 19.02
C LEU A 44 -26.25 21.44 17.98
N SER A 45 -27.32 20.63 18.07
CA SER A 45 -27.61 19.59 17.07
C SER A 45 -27.92 20.17 15.69
N GLN A 46 -28.63 21.30 15.61
CA GLN A 46 -28.88 21.99 14.32
C GLN A 46 -27.57 22.46 13.67
N THR A 47 -26.69 23.10 14.45
CA THR A 47 -25.39 23.57 13.98
C THR A 47 -24.49 22.40 13.55
N PHE A 48 -24.47 21.33 14.35
CA PHE A 48 -23.73 20.13 14.00
C PHE A 48 -24.24 19.49 12.71
N LYS A 49 -25.56 19.44 12.48
CA LYS A 49 -26.13 18.94 11.24
C LYS A 49 -25.64 19.73 10.02
N LEU A 50 -25.65 21.06 10.07
CA LEU A 50 -25.11 21.90 9.00
C LEU A 50 -23.61 21.64 8.75
N PHE A 51 -22.83 21.49 9.83
CA PHE A 51 -21.42 21.12 9.74
C PHE A 51 -21.24 19.73 9.11
N TYR A 52 -22.01 18.74 9.55
CA TYR A 52 -21.98 17.38 9.03
C TYR A 52 -22.28 17.36 7.54
N ASP A 53 -23.36 18.01 7.11
CA ASP A 53 -23.78 18.11 5.71
C ASP A 53 -22.69 18.77 4.84
N SER A 54 -22.08 19.85 5.34
CA SER A 54 -20.96 20.53 4.67
C SER A 54 -19.73 19.63 4.51
N VAL A 55 -19.36 18.87 5.56
CA VAL A 55 -18.24 17.92 5.51
C VAL A 55 -18.54 16.76 4.54
N GLN A 56 -19.77 16.23 4.55
CA GLN A 56 -20.19 15.19 3.62
C GLN A 56 -20.14 15.69 2.17
N ALA A 57 -20.64 16.89 1.89
CA ALA A 57 -20.58 17.51 0.57
C ALA A 57 -19.12 17.67 0.10
N SER A 58 -18.23 18.17 0.96
CA SER A 58 -16.80 18.28 0.67
C SER A 58 -16.16 16.93 0.31
N PHE A 59 -16.52 15.86 1.03
CA PHE A 59 -16.04 14.52 0.70
C PHE A 59 -16.60 13.97 -0.61
N ALA A 60 -17.87 14.23 -0.91
CA ALA A 60 -18.48 13.86 -2.19
C ALA A 60 -17.78 14.57 -3.35
N ASP A 61 -17.44 15.85 -3.20
CA ASP A 61 -16.68 16.61 -4.20
C ASP A 61 -15.28 16.02 -4.45
N VAL A 62 -14.55 15.67 -3.40
CA VAL A 62 -13.23 15.02 -3.54
C VAL A 62 -13.37 13.66 -4.26
N GLN A 63 -14.41 12.89 -3.96
CA GLN A 63 -14.67 11.62 -4.66
C GLN A 63 -15.00 11.83 -6.14
N ARG A 64 -15.85 12.82 -6.45
CA ARG A 64 -16.20 13.21 -7.82
C ARG A 64 -14.96 13.62 -8.63
N GLN A 65 -14.15 14.52 -8.10
CA GLN A 65 -12.90 14.96 -8.75
C GLN A 65 -11.94 13.78 -9.00
N LYS A 66 -11.85 12.85 -8.05
CA LYS A 66 -11.05 11.62 -8.22
C LYS A 66 -11.61 10.72 -9.32
N ALA A 67 -12.92 10.56 -9.40
CA ALA A 67 -13.58 9.79 -10.46
C ALA A 67 -13.35 10.43 -11.83
N GLU A 68 -13.55 11.75 -11.95
CA GLU A 68 -13.35 12.51 -13.19
C GLU A 68 -11.91 12.44 -13.68
N SER A 69 -10.93 12.65 -12.80
CA SER A 69 -9.51 12.54 -13.14
C SER A 69 -9.10 11.11 -13.54
N SER A 70 -9.65 10.10 -12.86
CA SER A 70 -9.45 8.69 -13.24
C SER A 70 -10.03 8.42 -14.63
N ASN A 71 -11.27 8.84 -14.89
CA ASN A 71 -11.93 8.67 -16.19
C ASN A 71 -11.17 9.39 -17.31
N LYS A 72 -10.70 10.62 -17.06
CA LYS A 72 -9.86 11.35 -18.01
C LYS A 72 -8.57 10.60 -18.33
N SER A 73 -7.90 10.04 -17.30
CA SER A 73 -6.68 9.24 -17.50
C SER A 73 -6.97 7.95 -18.28
N LEU A 74 -8.10 7.28 -18.03
CA LEU A 74 -8.50 6.07 -18.75
C LEU A 74 -8.78 6.38 -20.23
N ASN A 75 -9.54 7.44 -20.51
CA ASN A 75 -9.83 7.88 -21.87
C ASN A 75 -8.55 8.26 -22.62
N GLN A 76 -7.62 8.95 -21.96
CA GLN A 76 -6.31 9.25 -22.54
C GLN A 76 -5.53 7.98 -22.88
N ARG A 77 -5.56 6.93 -22.04
CA ARG A 77 -4.89 5.65 -22.34
C ARG A 77 -5.55 4.90 -23.48
N GLN A 78 -6.88 4.90 -23.54
CA GLN A 78 -7.64 4.27 -24.62
C GLN A 78 -7.36 4.93 -25.97
N ASN A 79 -7.30 6.26 -26.01
CA ASN A 79 -7.01 7.02 -27.23
C ASN A 79 -5.53 6.92 -27.66
N ASN A 80 -4.64 6.50 -26.77
CA ASN A 80 -3.22 6.27 -27.05
C ASN A 80 -2.90 4.77 -27.07
N ALA A 81 -3.82 3.95 -27.59
CA ALA A 81 -3.59 2.51 -27.74
C ALA A 81 -2.37 2.26 -28.64
N ILE A 82 -1.45 1.43 -28.16
CA ILE A 82 -0.26 1.02 -28.90
C ILE A 82 -0.54 -0.39 -29.41
N ASP A 83 -0.46 -0.58 -30.73
CA ASP A 83 -0.50 -1.91 -31.32
C ASP A 83 0.86 -2.61 -31.10
N ILE A 84 0.81 -3.81 -30.52
CA ILE A 84 2.00 -4.59 -30.17
C ILE A 84 1.89 -5.96 -30.82
N LYS A 85 2.88 -6.32 -31.63
CA LYS A 85 3.02 -7.68 -32.17
C LYS A 85 3.40 -8.65 -31.05
N VAL A 86 2.40 -9.30 -30.46
CA VAL A 86 2.56 -10.19 -29.28
C VAL A 86 3.22 -11.54 -29.58
N VAL A 87 3.29 -11.97 -30.84
CA VAL A 87 3.77 -13.32 -31.22
C VAL A 87 5.19 -13.59 -30.71
N ASN A 88 6.12 -12.65 -30.95
CA ASN A 88 7.51 -12.80 -30.50
C ASN A 88 7.63 -12.80 -28.98
N LEU A 89 6.76 -12.05 -28.29
CA LEU A 89 6.75 -11.98 -26.83
C LEU A 89 6.28 -13.30 -26.22
N ILE A 90 5.23 -13.90 -26.79
CA ILE A 90 4.70 -15.20 -26.37
C ILE A 90 5.74 -16.30 -26.63
N GLN A 91 6.38 -16.30 -27.81
CA GLN A 91 7.42 -17.27 -28.15
C GLN A 91 8.63 -17.16 -27.22
N TRP A 92 9.09 -15.94 -26.93
CA TRP A 92 10.15 -15.70 -25.95
C TRP A 92 9.77 -16.22 -24.56
N ALA A 93 8.55 -15.94 -24.10
CA ALA A 93 8.09 -16.38 -22.78
C ALA A 93 8.01 -17.91 -22.69
N LYS A 94 7.48 -18.57 -23.72
CA LYS A 94 7.46 -20.03 -23.82
C LYS A 94 8.87 -20.60 -23.79
N GLY A 95 9.77 -20.10 -24.64
CA GLY A 95 11.17 -20.54 -24.68
C GLY A 95 11.86 -20.37 -23.32
N ARG A 96 11.56 -19.30 -22.60
CA ARG A 96 12.11 -19.05 -21.26
C ARG A 96 11.64 -20.06 -20.21
N LEU A 97 10.39 -20.53 -20.28
CA LEU A 97 9.88 -21.53 -19.32
C LEU A 97 10.22 -22.97 -19.72
N VAL A 98 10.40 -23.24 -21.02
CA VAL A 98 10.91 -24.54 -21.50
C VAL A 98 12.40 -24.70 -21.17
N THR A 99 13.18 -23.62 -21.26
CA THR A 99 14.61 -23.61 -20.92
C THR A 99 14.85 -22.70 -19.72
N LEU A 100 14.53 -23.23 -18.54
CA LEU A 100 14.70 -22.52 -17.28
C LEU A 100 16.17 -22.17 -17.05
N PRO A 101 16.47 -20.96 -16.54
CA PRO A 101 17.85 -20.54 -16.31
C PRO A 101 18.49 -21.34 -15.18
N GLU A 102 19.76 -21.72 -15.36
CA GLU A 102 20.55 -22.34 -14.29
C GLU A 102 20.87 -21.36 -13.16
N VAL A 103 21.04 -20.07 -13.50
CA VAL A 103 21.44 -19.05 -12.54
C VAL A 103 20.21 -18.36 -11.92
N PRO A 104 20.05 -18.36 -10.57
CA PRO A 104 18.90 -17.77 -9.91
C PRO A 104 18.77 -16.25 -10.06
N SER A 105 19.80 -15.54 -10.52
CA SER A 105 19.77 -14.10 -10.75
C SER A 105 18.80 -13.68 -11.87
N LEU A 106 18.48 -14.61 -12.78
CA LEU A 106 17.55 -14.40 -13.90
C LEU A 106 16.08 -14.69 -13.57
N TRP A 107 15.75 -14.84 -12.29
CA TRP A 107 14.39 -15.15 -11.82
C TRP A 107 13.31 -14.19 -12.34
N HIS A 108 13.65 -12.92 -12.55
CA HIS A 108 12.74 -11.91 -13.07
C HIS A 108 12.26 -12.27 -14.47
N GLN A 109 13.08 -12.93 -15.30
CA GLN A 109 12.68 -13.37 -16.63
C GLN A 109 11.65 -14.50 -16.55
N VAL A 110 11.82 -15.44 -15.61
CA VAL A 110 10.86 -16.52 -15.35
C VAL A 110 9.53 -15.93 -14.87
N ALA A 111 9.56 -15.00 -13.92
CA ALA A 111 8.35 -14.32 -13.44
C ALA A 111 7.62 -13.55 -14.55
N VAL A 112 8.36 -12.84 -15.41
CA VAL A 112 7.77 -12.11 -16.56
C VAL A 112 7.18 -13.07 -17.58
N ALA A 113 7.86 -14.18 -17.88
CA ALA A 113 7.34 -15.20 -18.77
C ALA A 113 6.03 -15.82 -18.23
N LEU A 114 5.96 -16.12 -16.93
CA LEU A 114 4.72 -16.58 -16.28
C LEU A 114 3.59 -15.55 -16.40
N MET A 115 3.87 -14.26 -16.16
CA MET A 115 2.86 -13.19 -16.31
C MET A 115 2.34 -13.09 -17.74
N ILE A 116 3.21 -13.22 -18.75
CA ILE A 116 2.84 -13.17 -20.17
C ILE A 116 1.95 -14.36 -20.54
N LEU A 117 2.34 -15.58 -20.15
CA LEU A 117 1.66 -16.79 -20.60
C LEU A 117 0.33 -17.05 -19.86
N THR A 118 0.14 -16.47 -18.67
CA THR A 118 -1.05 -16.70 -17.84
C THR A 118 -1.94 -15.46 -17.66
N GLY A 119 -1.46 -14.26 -17.98
CA GLY A 119 -2.17 -13.01 -17.70
C GLY A 119 -2.42 -12.75 -16.21
N ARG A 120 -1.67 -13.40 -15.31
CA ARG A 120 -1.80 -13.23 -13.86
C ARG A 120 -0.97 -12.07 -13.35
N ARG A 121 -1.47 -11.45 -12.27
CA ARG A 121 -0.83 -10.26 -11.70
C ARG A 121 0.53 -10.64 -11.14
N GLN A 122 1.47 -9.70 -11.21
CA GLN A 122 2.77 -9.87 -10.57
C GLN A 122 2.64 -10.32 -9.12
N SER A 123 1.77 -9.69 -8.33
CA SER A 123 1.55 -10.08 -6.93
C SER A 123 1.02 -11.50 -6.80
N GLU A 124 0.23 -12.00 -7.76
CA GLU A 124 -0.27 -13.38 -7.71
C GLU A 124 0.86 -14.35 -8.02
N ILE A 125 1.54 -14.19 -9.15
CA ILE A 125 2.69 -15.02 -9.55
C ILE A 125 3.74 -15.10 -8.45
N MET A 126 4.02 -13.96 -7.82
CA MET A 126 5.12 -13.82 -6.89
C MET A 126 4.76 -14.19 -5.45
N SER A 127 3.48 -14.40 -5.12
CA SER A 127 3.10 -14.80 -3.75
C SER A 127 2.02 -15.88 -3.70
N SER A 128 0.86 -15.72 -4.32
CA SER A 128 -0.31 -16.56 -4.02
C SER A 128 -0.68 -17.61 -5.07
N ALA A 129 -0.23 -17.48 -6.31
CA ALA A 129 -0.63 -18.34 -7.43
C ALA A 129 -0.33 -19.83 -7.18
N LYS A 130 -1.28 -20.71 -7.49
CA LYS A 130 -1.00 -22.14 -7.63
C LYS A 130 -1.56 -22.59 -8.96
N PHE A 131 -0.78 -23.35 -9.71
CA PHE A 131 -1.18 -23.92 -10.99
C PHE A 131 -1.16 -25.44 -10.90
N SER A 132 -2.26 -26.07 -11.31
CA SER A 132 -2.40 -27.53 -11.38
C SER A 132 -2.75 -27.95 -12.82
N PRO A 133 -2.35 -29.15 -13.26
CA PRO A 133 -2.67 -29.65 -14.60
C PRO A 133 -4.16 -30.01 -14.70
N VAL A 134 -4.76 -29.77 -15.88
CA VAL A 134 -6.17 -30.07 -16.19
C VAL A 134 -6.34 -31.05 -17.36
N GLY A 135 -5.28 -31.80 -17.69
CA GLY A 135 -5.27 -32.78 -18.79
C GLY A 135 -5.18 -32.16 -20.20
N SER A 136 -4.97 -30.85 -20.31
CA SER A 136 -4.76 -30.13 -21.57
C SER A 136 -3.57 -29.18 -21.46
N ASP A 137 -2.77 -29.08 -22.52
CA ASP A 137 -1.61 -28.16 -22.54
C ASP A 137 -1.99 -26.69 -22.68
N SER A 138 -3.23 -26.40 -23.10
CA SER A 138 -3.73 -25.05 -23.33
C SER A 138 -4.36 -24.41 -22.09
N TYR A 139 -4.52 -25.16 -21.00
CA TYR A 139 -5.20 -24.70 -19.78
C TYR A 139 -4.45 -25.14 -18.53
N VAL A 140 -4.61 -24.37 -17.46
CA VAL A 140 -4.18 -24.72 -16.10
C VAL A 140 -5.28 -24.37 -15.12
N GLU A 141 -5.42 -25.15 -14.06
CA GLU A 141 -6.26 -24.77 -12.93
C GLU A 141 -5.48 -23.77 -12.06
N PHE A 142 -6.07 -22.61 -11.80
CA PHE A 142 -5.48 -21.52 -11.02
C PHE A 142 -6.21 -21.31 -9.70
N SER A 143 -5.44 -21.14 -8.63
CA SER A 143 -5.93 -20.61 -7.34
C SER A 143 -5.02 -19.51 -6.78
N GLY A 144 -5.51 -18.79 -5.76
CA GLY A 144 -4.76 -17.69 -5.15
C GLY A 144 -4.98 -16.31 -5.79
N GLN A 145 -6.15 -16.09 -6.41
CA GLN A 145 -6.54 -14.77 -6.92
C GLN A 145 -6.53 -13.71 -5.80
N LEU A 146 -5.87 -12.58 -6.05
CA LEU A 146 -5.81 -11.45 -5.11
C LEU A 146 -6.84 -10.36 -5.44
N LYS A 147 -6.88 -9.32 -4.58
CA LYS A 147 -7.80 -8.16 -4.68
C LYS A 147 -9.28 -8.54 -4.62
N ARG A 148 -9.60 -9.51 -3.77
CA ARG A 148 -10.98 -9.86 -3.43
C ARG A 148 -11.47 -8.99 -2.28
N HIS A 149 -12.79 -8.86 -2.15
CA HIS A 149 -13.37 -8.30 -0.95
C HIS A 149 -13.32 -9.31 0.21
N ASP A 150 -13.29 -8.82 1.44
CA ASP A 150 -13.26 -9.67 2.62
C ASP A 150 -14.52 -10.56 2.67
N GLY A 151 -14.33 -11.86 2.89
CA GLY A 151 -15.40 -12.88 2.84
C GLY A 151 -15.59 -13.62 1.51
N GLU A 152 -14.91 -13.23 0.42
CA GLU A 152 -15.04 -13.93 -0.88
C GLU A 152 -14.00 -15.06 -1.05
N THR A 153 -14.45 -16.30 -0.89
CA THR A 153 -13.68 -17.49 -1.27
C THR A 153 -13.95 -17.87 -2.73
N VAL A 154 -13.10 -17.43 -3.65
CA VAL A 154 -13.03 -18.01 -5.00
C VAL A 154 -12.16 -19.26 -4.94
N GLY A 155 -12.77 -20.40 -5.28
CA GLY A 155 -12.10 -21.68 -5.45
C GLY A 155 -11.09 -21.65 -6.61
N ALA A 156 -10.49 -22.80 -6.87
CA ALA A 156 -9.67 -22.97 -8.05
C ALA A 156 -10.55 -22.95 -9.31
N TYR A 157 -10.03 -22.41 -10.42
CA TYR A 157 -10.74 -22.35 -11.70
C TYR A 157 -9.77 -22.41 -12.87
N GLU A 158 -10.22 -22.92 -14.00
CA GLU A 158 -9.40 -23.04 -15.21
C GLU A 158 -9.12 -21.68 -15.85
N ILE A 159 -7.88 -21.48 -16.26
CA ILE A 159 -7.46 -20.34 -17.07
C ILE A 159 -6.69 -20.82 -18.30
N PRO A 160 -6.74 -20.09 -19.42
CA PRO A 160 -5.93 -20.41 -20.59
C PRO A 160 -4.43 -20.17 -20.28
N ALA A 161 -3.59 -21.08 -20.75
CA ALA A 161 -2.14 -20.93 -20.82
C ALA A 161 -1.73 -20.76 -22.29
N LEU A 162 -1.13 -19.61 -22.62
CA LEU A 162 -0.81 -19.27 -24.01
C LEU A 162 0.26 -20.21 -24.59
N ALA A 163 0.17 -20.48 -25.89
CA ALA A 163 1.13 -21.28 -26.65
C ALA A 163 1.33 -22.72 -26.14
N ASN A 164 0.28 -23.35 -25.60
CA ASN A 164 0.28 -24.75 -25.12
C ASN A 164 1.44 -24.97 -24.14
N SER A 165 1.43 -24.20 -23.05
CA SER A 165 2.54 -24.10 -22.12
C SER A 165 2.16 -24.48 -20.70
N ALA A 166 1.09 -25.26 -20.48
CA ALA A 166 0.61 -25.61 -19.15
C ALA A 166 1.72 -26.22 -18.27
N GLU A 167 2.42 -27.24 -18.77
CA GLU A 167 3.53 -27.87 -18.04
C GLU A 167 4.67 -26.89 -17.74
N ALA A 168 5.06 -26.08 -18.74
CA ALA A 168 6.13 -25.09 -18.58
C ALA A 168 5.76 -24.00 -17.56
N VAL A 169 4.49 -23.60 -17.48
CA VAL A 169 3.98 -22.66 -16.48
C VAL A 169 4.09 -23.25 -15.07
N ILE A 170 3.70 -24.51 -14.89
CA ILE A 170 3.80 -25.19 -13.60
C ILE A 170 5.27 -25.32 -13.19
N ALA A 171 6.14 -25.79 -14.10
CA ALA A 171 7.58 -25.92 -13.85
C ALA A 171 8.25 -24.58 -13.54
N GLY A 172 7.89 -23.51 -14.25
CA GLY A 172 8.42 -22.17 -14.01
C GLY A 172 8.04 -21.61 -12.65
N LEU A 173 6.82 -21.90 -12.18
CA LEU A 173 6.38 -21.52 -10.84
C LEU A 173 7.15 -22.28 -9.75
N GLN A 174 7.28 -23.60 -9.93
CA GLN A 174 8.07 -24.45 -9.02
C GLN A 174 9.52 -23.99 -8.95
N TRP A 175 10.14 -23.67 -10.09
CA TRP A 175 11.50 -23.17 -10.15
C TRP A 175 11.70 -21.88 -9.32
N LEU A 176 10.71 -20.97 -9.32
CA LEU A 176 10.78 -19.76 -8.49
C LEU A 176 10.75 -20.08 -6.99
N GLU A 177 10.01 -21.11 -6.59
CA GLU A 177 9.93 -21.57 -5.20
C GLU A 177 11.23 -22.26 -4.78
N ASP A 178 11.72 -23.20 -5.58
CA ASP A 178 12.96 -23.94 -5.33
C ASP A 178 14.19 -23.00 -5.19
N ASN A 179 14.17 -21.88 -5.91
CA ASN A 179 15.24 -20.87 -5.88
C ASN A 179 15.02 -19.76 -4.85
N ASN A 180 14.03 -19.89 -3.95
CA ASN A 180 13.69 -18.91 -2.92
C ASN A 180 13.43 -17.50 -3.48
N LYS A 181 12.85 -17.42 -4.69
CA LYS A 181 12.49 -16.16 -5.37
C LYS A 181 11.03 -15.79 -5.18
N ARG A 182 10.26 -16.70 -4.61
CA ARG A 182 8.84 -16.57 -4.31
C ARG A 182 8.59 -16.98 -2.85
N VAL A 183 7.65 -16.30 -2.20
CA VAL A 183 7.14 -16.68 -0.87
C VAL A 183 5.73 -17.22 -1.05
N ALA A 184 5.59 -18.55 -0.99
CA ALA A 184 4.27 -19.18 -0.99
C ALA A 184 3.59 -18.96 0.38
N PRO A 185 2.28 -18.65 0.42
CA PRO A 185 1.55 -18.56 1.67
C PRO A 185 1.43 -19.95 2.30
N VAL A 186 1.53 -19.99 3.63
CA VAL A 186 1.45 -21.23 4.44
C VAL A 186 0.11 -21.94 4.21
N ASP A 187 -0.97 -21.19 4.03
CA ASP A 187 -2.31 -21.69 3.77
C ASP A 187 -3.06 -20.80 2.74
N GLN A 188 -4.27 -21.22 2.38
CA GLN A 188 -5.10 -20.47 1.41
C GLN A 188 -5.90 -19.32 2.04
N SER A 189 -5.76 -19.04 3.34
CA SER A 189 -6.49 -17.96 3.99
C SER A 189 -6.08 -16.60 3.42
N TYR A 190 -7.04 -15.67 3.43
CA TYR A 190 -6.81 -14.30 2.99
C TYR A 190 -5.69 -13.61 3.78
N GLN A 191 -5.57 -13.90 5.08
CA GLN A 191 -4.55 -13.33 5.94
C GLN A 191 -3.15 -13.83 5.57
N SER A 192 -2.98 -15.14 5.35
CA SER A 192 -1.71 -15.73 4.93
C SER A 192 -1.27 -15.27 3.54
N GLN A 193 -2.22 -15.13 2.60
CA GLN A 193 -1.94 -14.55 1.28
C GLN A 193 -1.46 -13.11 1.37
N GLN A 194 -2.11 -12.28 2.20
CA GLN A 194 -1.67 -10.89 2.41
C GLN A 194 -0.31 -10.82 3.11
N ALA A 195 -0.07 -11.66 4.11
CA ALA A 195 1.21 -11.71 4.81
C ALA A 195 2.37 -12.05 3.86
N ALA A 196 2.19 -13.02 2.96
CA ALA A 196 3.18 -13.39 1.95
C ALA A 196 3.51 -12.22 1.00
N VAL A 197 2.50 -11.47 0.55
CA VAL A 197 2.70 -10.25 -0.26
C VAL A 197 3.51 -9.19 0.50
N MET A 198 3.25 -9.01 1.80
CA MET A 198 3.96 -8.04 2.62
C MET A 198 5.41 -8.46 2.88
N GLN A 199 5.66 -9.74 3.16
CA GLN A 199 7.01 -10.28 3.35
C GLN A 199 7.85 -10.14 2.08
N GLN A 200 7.27 -10.40 0.91
CA GLN A 200 7.98 -10.23 -0.36
C GLN A 200 8.42 -8.78 -0.61
N LYS A 201 7.60 -7.80 -0.21
CA LYS A 201 7.99 -6.39 -0.32
C LYS A 201 9.22 -6.07 0.53
N LEU A 202 9.42 -6.76 1.66
CA LEU A 202 10.56 -6.55 2.55
C LEU A 202 11.85 -7.22 2.05
N THR A 203 11.75 -8.35 1.35
CA THR A 203 12.92 -9.14 0.90
C THR A 203 13.50 -8.69 -0.44
N THR A 204 12.81 -7.84 -1.20
CA THR A 204 13.38 -7.32 -2.44
C THR A 204 14.55 -6.35 -2.17
N PRO A 205 15.71 -6.52 -2.82
CA PRO A 205 16.88 -5.66 -2.59
C PRO A 205 16.60 -4.19 -2.91
N ILE A 206 15.61 -3.89 -3.74
CA ILE A 206 15.13 -2.52 -4.01
C ILE A 206 14.49 -1.90 -2.76
N ALA A 207 13.66 -2.66 -2.02
CA ALA A 207 13.08 -2.17 -0.78
C ALA A 207 14.15 -1.95 0.29
N LEU A 208 15.13 -2.87 0.38
CA LEU A 208 16.27 -2.72 1.28
C LEU A 208 17.12 -1.48 0.90
N LEU A 209 17.35 -1.25 -0.40
CA LEU A 209 18.05 -0.08 -0.92
C LEU A 209 17.29 1.21 -0.59
N VAL A 210 15.97 1.24 -0.77
CA VAL A 210 15.12 2.40 -0.43
C VAL A 210 15.14 2.68 1.08
N ILE A 211 15.10 1.63 1.91
CA ILE A 211 15.21 1.76 3.37
C ILE A 211 16.60 2.30 3.76
N LEU A 212 17.68 1.75 3.18
CA LEU A 212 19.04 2.22 3.37
C LEU A 212 19.24 3.68 2.92
N MET A 213 18.65 4.07 1.78
CA MET A 213 18.68 5.45 1.30
C MET A 213 17.92 6.40 2.23
N LYS A 214 16.76 6.00 2.75
CA LYS A 214 16.00 6.78 3.73
C LYS A 214 16.75 6.92 5.06
N LEU A 215 17.39 5.86 5.54
CA LEU A 215 18.23 5.89 6.73
C LEU A 215 19.45 6.81 6.56
N LYS A 216 20.12 6.77 5.40
CA LYS A 216 21.21 7.70 5.07
C LYS A 216 20.74 9.16 5.02
N LEU A 217 19.59 9.43 4.39
CA LEU A 217 19.01 10.79 4.36
C LEU A 217 18.65 11.27 5.78
N PHE A 218 18.09 10.38 6.61
CA PHE A 218 17.73 10.70 7.98
C PHE A 218 18.96 10.99 8.83
N ALA A 219 20.02 10.18 8.72
CA ALA A 219 21.29 10.41 9.43
C ALA A 219 21.94 11.74 9.02
N ALA A 220 21.94 12.08 7.73
CA ALA A 220 22.41 13.38 7.26
C ALA A 220 21.62 14.55 7.87
N LYS A 221 20.28 14.43 7.91
CA LYS A 221 19.40 15.44 8.52
C LYS A 221 19.62 15.61 10.04
N VAL A 222 20.01 14.55 10.73
CA VAL A 222 20.32 14.61 12.18
C VAL A 222 21.69 15.25 12.42
N SER A 223 22.66 15.02 11.52
CA SER A 223 24.00 15.63 11.59
C SER A 223 23.99 17.15 11.33
N ASP A 224 23.07 17.63 10.49
CA ASP A 224 22.93 19.06 10.17
C ASP A 224 22.08 19.84 11.19
N ARG A 225 21.75 19.26 12.36
CA ARG A 225 21.12 20.06 13.41
C ARG A 225 22.12 21.12 13.88
N PRO A 226 21.80 22.42 13.73
CA PRO A 226 22.68 23.47 14.21
C PRO A 226 22.92 23.24 15.70
N GLN A 227 24.20 23.14 16.07
CA GLN A 227 24.64 23.12 17.46
C GLN A 227 23.96 24.31 18.14
N LEU A 228 22.99 24.02 19.02
CA LEU A 228 22.33 25.02 19.84
C LEU A 228 23.42 25.71 20.64
N HIS A 229 23.80 26.91 20.20
CA HIS A 229 24.76 27.71 20.95
C HIS A 229 24.21 27.87 22.37
N PRO A 230 25.01 27.55 23.40
CA PRO A 230 24.57 27.71 24.76
C PRO A 230 24.16 29.17 24.99
N PRO A 231 23.08 29.42 25.74
CA PRO A 231 22.57 30.77 25.95
C PRO A 231 23.69 31.65 26.53
N ARG A 232 24.01 32.74 25.82
CA ARG A 232 24.93 33.77 26.31
C ARG A 232 24.40 34.28 27.65
N ARG A 233 25.08 33.94 28.74
CA ARG A 233 24.87 34.58 30.05
C ARG A 233 25.18 36.07 29.90
N SER A 234 24.15 36.88 29.81
CA SER A 234 24.25 38.34 29.87
C SER A 234 24.82 38.72 31.23
N ALA A 235 26.03 39.29 31.22
CA ALA A 235 26.69 39.85 32.39
C ALA A 235 25.87 41.04 32.90
N LEU A 236 25.29 40.87 34.09
CA LEU A 236 24.62 41.93 34.84
C LEU A 236 25.71 42.86 35.40
N LEU A 237 26.02 43.92 34.66
CA LEU A 237 26.93 44.98 35.10
C LEU A 237 26.25 45.78 36.23
N LYS A 238 26.78 45.61 37.45
CA LYS A 238 26.54 46.49 38.61
C LYS A 238 27.14 47.87 38.33
N SER A 239 26.30 48.87 38.05
CA SER A 239 26.70 50.27 38.23
C SER A 239 26.34 50.69 39.67
N ARG A 240 27.36 50.70 40.53
CA ARG A 240 27.40 51.51 41.76
C ARG A 240 27.48 52.97 41.32
N SER A 241 26.55 53.80 41.75
CA SER A 241 26.78 55.25 41.91
C SER A 241 26.67 55.55 43.39
N THR A 242 27.83 55.74 44.01
CA THR A 242 28.00 56.59 45.18
C THR A 242 27.80 58.05 44.78
N ASP A 243 27.33 58.86 45.73
CA ASP A 243 27.72 60.25 46.05
C ASP A 243 26.52 60.91 46.77
N LEU A 244 26.51 61.02 48.10
CA LEU A 244 27.16 62.02 48.98
C LEU A 244 26.62 63.46 48.82
N LEU A 245 25.93 63.93 49.88
CA LEU A 245 25.86 65.29 50.47
C LEU A 245 25.34 66.41 49.55
N ASP A 246 24.42 67.31 49.93
CA ASP A 246 24.01 67.87 51.23
C ASP A 246 22.48 67.94 51.38
#